data_AF-A0A3C1SML1-F1
#
_entry.id   AF-A0A3C1SML1-F1
#
_cell.length_a   1.000
_cell.length_b   1.000
_cell.length_c   1.000
_cell.angle_alpha   90.00
_cell.angle_beta   90.00
_cell.angle_gamma   90.00
#
_symmetry.space_group_name_H-M   'P 1'
#
loop_
_entity.id
_entity.type
_entity.pdbx_description
1 polymer ?
#
loop_
_entity_poly.entity_id
_entity_poly.type
_entity_poly.pdbx_seq_one_letter_code
_entity_poly.pdbx_strand_id
1 'polypeptide(L)'
;ADNLDAAFERRFLFKIKFENPTIEAKAKIWKSKLNWLPENEIEIFAKNYDLSGGQIDNIVRKVTMDEILTGKRPEPEELLILCKKEKMGNAERKIGFF
;
A
#
# COMPACT_ATOMS: atom_id res chain seq x y z
N ALA A 1 13.11 6.73 -13.61
CA ALA A 1 14.48 6.34 -13.25
C ALA A 1 14.83 5.14 -14.12
N ASP A 2 15.58 5.37 -15.20
CA ASP A 2 16.07 4.30 -16.07
C ASP A 2 17.34 3.72 -15.46
N ASN A 3 17.15 2.87 -14.46
CA ASN A 3 18.23 2.12 -13.79
C ASN A 3 18.65 0.87 -14.57
N LEU A 4 18.12 0.66 -15.79
CA LEU A 4 18.44 -0.46 -16.66
C LEU A 4 19.03 0.06 -17.98
N ASP A 5 20.17 -0.51 -18.37
CA ASP A 5 20.85 -0.16 -19.62
C ASP A 5 20.09 -0.74 -20.83
N ALA A 6 20.18 -0.02 -21.95
CA ALA A 6 19.51 -0.37 -23.21
C ALA A 6 19.97 -1.73 -23.80
N ALA A 7 21.19 -2.19 -23.52
CA ALA A 7 21.67 -3.50 -23.95
C ALA A 7 21.04 -4.65 -23.16
N PHE A 8 20.73 -4.44 -21.88
CA PHE A 8 19.98 -5.40 -21.06
C PHE A 8 18.50 -5.42 -21.45
N GLU A 9 17.90 -4.27 -21.70
CA GLU A 9 16.49 -4.12 -22.08
C GLU A 9 16.08 -4.87 -23.36
N ARG A 10 16.98 -4.97 -24.35
CA ARG A 10 16.74 -5.67 -25.63
C ARG A 10 16.67 -7.20 -25.49
N ARG A 11 17.04 -7.77 -24.34
CA ARG A 11 17.02 -9.22 -24.08
C ARG A 11 15.69 -9.75 -23.56
N PHE A 12 14.72 -8.87 -23.27
CA PHE A 12 13.39 -9.27 -22.83
C PHE A 12 12.43 -9.38 -24.01
N LEU A 13 11.74 -10.52 -24.16
CA LEU A 13 10.72 -10.71 -25.20
C LEU A 13 9.44 -9.91 -24.92
N PHE A 14 9.11 -9.67 -23.65
CA PHE A 14 7.97 -8.87 -23.23
C PHE A 14 8.32 -8.07 -21.97
N LYS A 15 7.72 -6.89 -21.84
CA LYS A 15 7.83 -6.03 -20.66
C LYS A 15 6.42 -5.76 -20.15
N ILE A 16 6.16 -6.10 -18.89
CA ILE A 16 4.89 -5.83 -18.24
C ILE A 16 5.11 -4.69 -17.26
N LYS A 17 4.42 -3.57 -17.50
CA LYS A 17 4.44 -2.43 -16.59
C LYS A 17 3.34 -2.60 -15.56
N PHE A 18 3.72 -2.67 -14.30
CA PHE A 18 2.76 -2.57 -13.20
C PHE A 18 2.51 -1.10 -12.90
N GLU A 19 1.28 -0.65 -13.15
CA GLU A 19 0.84 0.69 -12.79
C GLU A 19 0.23 0.69 -11.38
N ASN A 20 0.00 1.89 -10.84
CA ASN A 20 -0.74 2.00 -9.59
C ASN A 20 -2.13 1.37 -9.74
N PRO A 21 -2.62 0.66 -8.71
CA PRO A 21 -3.92 0.01 -8.77
C PRO A 21 -5.04 1.04 -8.96
N THR A 22 -6.04 0.69 -9.77
CA THR A 22 -7.28 1.46 -9.89
C THR A 22 -8.02 1.52 -8.55
N ILE A 23 -8.98 2.44 -8.40
CA ILE A 23 -9.83 2.51 -7.20
C ILE A 23 -10.49 1.16 -6.91
N GLU A 24 -11.01 0.49 -7.95
CA GLU A 24 -11.62 -0.83 -7.84
C GLU A 24 -10.62 -1.90 -7.38
N ALA A 25 -9.41 -1.90 -7.95
CA ALA A 25 -8.36 -2.83 -7.54
C ALA A 25 -7.92 -2.57 -6.09
N LYS A 26 -7.79 -1.31 -5.66
CA LYS A 26 -7.50 -0.94 -4.27
C LYS A 26 -8.59 -1.44 -3.32
N ALA A 27 -9.87 -1.24 -3.67
CA ALA A 27 -10.99 -1.72 -2.87
C ALA A 27 -10.96 -3.25 -2.72
N LYS A 28 -10.70 -3.99 -3.81
CA LYS A 28 -10.53 -5.45 -3.79
C LYS A 28 -9.36 -5.89 -2.90
N ILE A 29 -8.21 -5.20 -2.97
CA ILE A 29 -7.04 -5.49 -2.11
C ILE A 29 -7.41 -5.28 -0.64
N TRP A 30 -8.01 -4.14 -0.28
CA TRP A 30 -8.46 -3.84 1.08
C TRP A 30 -9.44 -4.90 1.58
N LYS A 31 -10.49 -5.20 0.81
CA LYS A 31 -11.49 -6.20 1.16
C LYS A 31 -10.91 -7.60 1.36
N SER A 32 -9.92 -7.98 0.53
CA SER A 32 -9.24 -9.27 0.66
C SER A 32 -8.40 -9.40 1.93
N LYS A 33 -7.91 -8.27 2.46
CA LYS A 33 -6.99 -8.23 3.61
C LYS A 33 -7.67 -7.87 4.93
N LEU A 34 -8.63 -6.96 4.88
CA LEU A 34 -9.44 -6.49 6.01
C LEU A 34 -10.91 -6.77 5.71
N ASN A 35 -11.28 -8.05 5.67
CA ASN A 35 -12.65 -8.49 5.35
C ASN A 35 -13.71 -8.04 6.38
N TRP A 36 -13.27 -7.61 7.55
CA TRP A 36 -14.11 -7.07 8.62
C TRP A 36 -14.43 -5.57 8.43
N LEU A 37 -13.71 -4.88 7.55
CA LEU A 37 -13.92 -3.45 7.30
C LEU A 37 -15.17 -3.28 6.42
N PRO A 38 -16.09 -2.35 6.76
CA PRO A 38 -17.28 -2.10 5.96
C PRO A 38 -16.95 -1.64 4.53
N GLU A 39 -17.74 -2.07 3.55
CA GLU A 39 -17.51 -1.72 2.13
C GLU A 39 -17.50 -0.21 1.89
N ASN A 40 -18.40 0.53 2.55
CA ASN A 40 -18.46 1.99 2.45
C ASN A 40 -17.14 2.65 2.87
N GLU A 41 -16.47 2.10 3.87
CA GLU A 41 -15.17 2.61 4.31
C GLU A 41 -14.06 2.21 3.37
N ILE A 42 -14.07 0.96 2.88
CA ILE A 42 -13.12 0.48 1.86
C ILE A 42 -13.14 1.41 0.64
N GLU A 43 -14.34 1.78 0.16
CA GLU A 43 -14.49 2.71 -0.96
C GLU A 43 -13.91 4.10 -0.65
N ILE A 44 -14.16 4.62 0.56
CA ILE A 44 -13.60 5.90 1.03
C ILE A 44 -12.07 5.83 1.02
N PHE A 45 -11.47 4.76 1.54
CA PHE A 45 -10.01 4.60 1.56
C PHE A 45 -9.43 4.45 0.15
N ALA A 46 -10.06 3.64 -0.70
CA ALA A 46 -9.62 3.42 -2.07
C ALA A 46 -9.68 4.70 -2.93
N LYS A 47 -10.69 5.55 -2.70
CA LYS A 47 -10.88 6.81 -3.44
C LYS A 47 -10.00 7.95 -2.92
N ASN A 48 -9.87 8.10 -1.61
CA ASN A 48 -9.21 9.26 -1.01
C ASN A 48 -7.68 9.10 -0.86
N TYR A 49 -7.15 7.87 -0.97
CA TYR A 49 -5.73 7.61 -0.85
C TYR A 49 -5.16 6.97 -2.12
N ASP A 50 -4.18 7.66 -2.70
CA ASP A 50 -3.37 7.13 -3.80
C ASP A 50 -2.23 6.30 -3.21
N LEU A 51 -2.50 5.00 -3.04
CA LEU A 51 -1.60 4.03 -2.44
C LEU A 51 -1.34 2.90 -3.44
N SER A 52 -0.08 2.48 -3.55
CA SER A 52 0.27 1.23 -4.23
C SER A 52 -0.21 0.02 -3.42
N GLY A 53 -0.29 -1.15 -4.06
CA GLY A 53 -0.60 -2.40 -3.35
C GLY A 53 0.40 -2.68 -2.21
N GLY A 54 1.68 -2.38 -2.41
CA GLY A 54 2.71 -2.53 -1.37
C GLY A 54 2.51 -1.60 -0.17
N GLN A 55 2.03 -0.37 -0.40
CA GLN A 55 1.70 0.55 0.69
C GLN A 55 0.47 0.07 1.47
N ILE A 56 -0.57 -0.43 0.78
CA ILE A 56 -1.73 -1.05 1.43
C ILE A 56 -1.27 -2.23 2.31
N ASP A 57 -0.37 -3.08 1.80
CA ASP A 57 0.19 -4.22 2.54
C ASP A 57 0.95 -3.81 3.81
N ASN A 58 1.68 -2.69 3.76
CA ASN A 58 2.35 -2.16 4.95
C ASN A 58 1.34 -1.70 6.01
N ILE A 59 0.25 -1.04 5.60
CA ILE A 59 -0.80 -0.60 6.53
C ILE A 59 -1.48 -1.81 7.16
N VAL A 60 -1.88 -2.79 6.34
CA VAL A 60 -2.48 -4.04 6.83
C VAL A 60 -1.57 -4.73 7.82
N ARG A 61 -0.26 -4.83 7.54
CA ARG A 61 0.70 -5.41 8.49
C ARG A 61 0.72 -4.70 9.83
N LYS A 62 0.65 -3.37 9.86
CA LYS A 62 0.58 -2.58 11.10
C LYS A 62 -0.72 -2.85 11.86
N VAL A 63 -1.85 -2.82 11.16
CA VAL A 63 -3.17 -3.12 11.71
C VAL A 63 -3.21 -4.52 12.33
N THR A 64 -2.73 -5.53 11.61
CA THR A 64 -2.70 -6.91 12.10
C THR A 64 -1.77 -7.07 13.30
N MET A 65 -0.62 -6.39 13.32
CA MET A 65 0.27 -6.42 14.49
C MET A 65 -0.39 -5.80 15.72
N ASP A 66 -1.05 -4.64 15.57
CA ASP A 66 -1.74 -3.99 16.68
C ASP A 66 -2.92 -4.84 17.18
N GLU A 67 -3.66 -5.51 16.29
CA GLU A 67 -4.72 -6.45 16.66
C GLU A 67 -4.17 -7.64 17.45
N ILE A 68 -3.04 -8.22 17.04
CA ILE A 68 -2.39 -9.33 17.75
C ILE A 68 -1.92 -8.89 19.14
N LEU A 69 -1.38 -7.68 19.27
CA LEU A 69 -0.82 -7.18 20.53
C LEU A 69 -1.90 -6.75 21.53
N THR A 70 -2.98 -6.13 21.06
CA THR A 70 -4.02 -5.53 21.91
C THR A 70 -5.28 -6.38 22.03
N GLY A 71 -5.46 -7.35 21.13
CA GLY A 71 -6.70 -8.13 20.98
C GLY A 71 -7.88 -7.32 20.43
N LYS A 72 -7.65 -6.07 19.97
CA LYS A 72 -8.69 -5.17 19.46
C LYS A 72 -8.39 -4.78 18.03
N ARG A 73 -9.45 -4.68 17.23
CA ARG A 73 -9.33 -4.13 15.87
C ARG A 73 -9.23 -2.62 15.94
N PRO A 74 -8.40 -2.00 15.09
CA PRO A 74 -8.31 -0.56 15.03
C PRO A 74 -9.61 0.03 14.51
N GLU A 75 -9.98 1.17 15.08
CA GLU A 75 -11.10 1.95 14.59
C GLU A 75 -10.77 2.56 13.21
N PRO A 76 -11.77 2.84 12.37
CA PRO A 76 -11.60 3.51 11.08
C PRO A 76 -10.69 4.75 11.10
N GLU A 77 -10.76 5.53 12.17
CA GLU A 77 -9.94 6.74 12.37
C GLU A 77 -8.45 6.42 12.54
N GLU A 78 -8.11 5.32 13.19
CA GLU A 78 -6.72 4.86 13.33
C GLU A 78 -6.16 4.42 11.98
N LEU A 79 -6.97 3.71 11.20
CA LEU A 79 -6.62 3.31 9.84
C LEU A 79 -6.37 4.53 8.96
N LEU A 80 -7.17 5.59 9.11
CA LEU A 80 -6.99 6.86 8.42
C LEU A 80 -5.64 7.54 8.78
N ILE A 81 -5.25 7.49 10.05
CA ILE A 81 -3.94 7.99 10.49
C ILE A 81 -2.80 7.17 9.85
N LEU A 82 -2.94 5.84 9.80
CA LEU A 82 -1.95 4.97 9.15
C LEU A 82 -1.82 5.26 7.65
N CYS A 83 -2.93 5.44 6.94
CA CYS A 83 -2.94 5.85 5.54
C CYS A 83 -2.20 7.17 5.31
N LYS A 84 -2.41 8.17 6.17
CA LYS A 84 -1.70 9.46 6.10
C LYS A 84 -0.19 9.31 6.38
N LYS A 85 0.17 8.52 7.40
CA LYS A 85 1.57 8.26 7.79
C LYS A 85 2.35 7.55 6.68
N GLU A 86 1.77 6.55 6.02
CA GLU A 86 2.43 5.84 4.91
C GLU A 86 2.73 6.77 3.73
N LYS A 87 1.83 7.72 3.43
CA LYS A 87 2.06 8.71 2.36
C LYS A 87 3.21 9.66 2.71
N MET A 88 3.40 9.98 4.00
CA MET A 88 4.47 10.86 4.49
C MET A 88 5.83 10.16 4.67
N GLY A 89 5.87 8.82 4.58
CA GLY A 89 7.07 8.01 4.83
C GLY A 89 8.20 8.14 3.79
N ASN A 90 8.03 8.97 2.76
CA ASN A 90 9.03 9.18 1.70
C ASN A 90 9.95 10.40 1.93
N ALA A 91 9.87 11.07 3.08
CA ALA A 91 10.90 12.02 3.50
C ALA A 91 12.13 11.21 3.96
N GLU A 92 13.03 10.96 3.00
CA GLU A 92 14.26 10.17 3.08
C GLU A 92 14.95 10.21 4.46
N ARG A 93 14.82 9.15 5.26
CA ARG A 93 15.93 8.74 6.12
C ARG A 93 16.78 7.79 5.31
N LYS A 94 17.81 8.33 4.65
CA LYS A 94 18.89 7.51 4.09
C LYS A 94 19.58 6.81 5.25
N ILE A 95 19.28 5.53 5.46
CA ILE A 95 20.03 4.66 6.33
C ILE A 95 20.84 3.75 5.41
N GLY A 96 22.12 4.07 5.27
CA GLY A 96 23.10 3.37 4.46
C GLY A 96 24.46 4.04 4.58
N PHE A 97 25.53 3.27 4.39
CA PHE A 97 26.89 3.78 4.35
C PHE A 97 27.15 4.40 2.97
N PHE A 98 27.56 5.66 2.95
CA PHE A 98 28.16 6.29 1.78
C PHE A 98 29.64 5.93 1.70
#